data_AF-A0AAV3P4X4-F1
#
_entry.id   AF-A0AAV3P4X4-F1
#
_cell.length_a   1.000
_cell.length_b   1.000
_cell.length_c   1.000
_cell.angle_alpha   90.00
_cell.angle_beta   90.00
_cell.angle_gamma   90.00
#
_symmetry.space_group_name_H-M   'P 1'
#
loop_
_entity.id
_entity.type
_entity.pdbx_description
1 polymer ?
#
loop_
_entity_poly.entity_id
_entity_poly.type
_entity_poly.pdbx_seq_one_letter_code
_entity_poly.pdbx_strand_id
1 'polypeptide(L)'
;MEQPDVLTRVFLRRLSDALKIPVFGLFDCNPSAVHILKTFRHESDSMSYDSYHLVTLNIKWIGLRPLDLEKYGIESQSMTAKEVKEDKKKNWV
;
A
#
# COMPACT_ATOMS: atom_id res chain seq x y z
N MET A 1 -0.07 13.83 -1.35
CA MET A 1 -0.94 12.63 -1.43
C MET A 1 -0.63 11.94 -2.73
N GLU A 2 0.23 10.92 -2.72
CA GLU A 2 0.48 10.05 -3.86
C GLU A 2 -0.38 8.80 -3.67
N GLN A 3 -1.68 8.90 -3.93
CA GLN A 3 -2.53 7.72 -3.99
C GLN A 3 -2.67 7.25 -5.43
N PRO A 4 -2.64 5.93 -5.68
CA PRO A 4 -2.82 5.38 -7.01
C PRO A 4 -4.25 5.65 -7.50
N ASP A 5 -4.36 6.20 -8.70
CA ASP A 5 -5.65 6.47 -9.34
C ASP A 5 -6.48 5.19 -9.52
N VAL A 6 -7.81 5.34 -9.52
CA VAL A 6 -8.78 4.26 -9.69
C VAL A 6 -8.51 3.47 -10.97
N LEU A 7 -8.20 4.17 -12.07
CA LEU A 7 -7.94 3.53 -13.37
C LEU A 7 -6.71 2.62 -13.33
N THR A 8 -5.67 3.02 -12.61
CA THR A 8 -4.45 2.21 -12.43
C THR A 8 -4.75 0.91 -11.69
N ARG A 9 -5.61 0.95 -10.67
CA ARG A 9 -6.00 -0.25 -9.91
C ARG A 9 -6.82 -1.21 -10.78
N VAL A 10 -7.78 -0.69 -11.53
CA VAL A 10 -8.60 -1.48 -12.47
C VAL A 10 -7.75 -2.11 -13.57
N PHE A 11 -6.80 -1.36 -14.14
CA PHE A 11 -5.89 -1.86 -15.17
C PHE A 11 -5.02 -3.02 -14.66
N LEU A 12 -4.37 -2.82 -13.50
CA LEU A 12 -3.53 -3.86 -12.90
C LEU A 12 -4.34 -5.12 -12.58
N ARG A 13 -5.59 -4.97 -12.16
CA ARG A 13 -6.46 -6.12 -11.89
C ARG A 13 -6.74 -6.92 -13.14
N ARG A 14 -7.17 -6.24 -14.20
CA ARG A 14 -7.45 -6.87 -15.50
C ARG A 14 -6.22 -7.59 -16.02
N LEU A 15 -5.04 -6.99 -15.87
CA LEU A 15 -3.78 -7.61 -16.26
C LEU A 15 -3.49 -8.90 -15.47
N SER A 16 -3.61 -8.86 -14.14
CA SER A 16 -3.40 -10.04 -13.30
C SER A 16 -4.44 -11.12 -13.55
N ASP A 17 -5.71 -10.76 -13.73
CA ASP A 17 -6.79 -11.72 -13.99
C ASP A 17 -6.67 -12.36 -15.38
N ALA A 18 -6.23 -11.61 -16.39
CA ALA A 18 -6.05 -12.10 -17.75
C ALA A 18 -4.80 -12.98 -17.87
N LEU A 19 -3.68 -12.56 -17.30
CA LEU A 19 -2.39 -13.25 -17.43
C LEU A 19 -2.12 -14.26 -16.31
N LYS A 20 -2.93 -14.26 -15.24
CA LYS A 20 -2.77 -15.09 -14.03
C LYS A 20 -1.40 -14.95 -13.36
N ILE A 21 -0.79 -13.77 -13.49
CA ILE A 21 0.52 -13.47 -12.89
C ILE A 21 0.37 -12.84 -11.50
N PRO A 22 1.29 -13.13 -10.57
CA PRO A 22 1.38 -12.43 -9.30
C PRO A 22 1.81 -10.97 -9.52
N VAL A 23 1.26 -10.07 -8.72
CA VAL A 23 1.64 -8.66 -8.74
C VAL A 23 2.47 -8.33 -7.50
N PHE A 24 3.56 -7.63 -7.72
CA PHE A 24 4.49 -7.23 -6.69
C PHE A 24 4.58 -5.71 -6.63
N GLY A 25 4.63 -5.17 -5.41
CA GLY A 25 4.81 -3.76 -5.16
C GLY A 25 6.15 -3.49 -4.49
N LEU A 26 6.93 -2.61 -5.10
CA LEU A 26 8.15 -2.07 -4.51
C LEU A 26 7.78 -0.78 -3.80
N PHE A 27 7.85 -0.79 -2.48
CA PHE A 27 7.51 0.35 -1.64
C PHE A 27 8.63 0.67 -0.65
N ASP A 28 8.73 1.94 -0.29
CA ASP A 28 9.63 2.42 0.74
C ASP A 28 9.18 1.99 2.15
N CYS A 29 10.12 1.97 3.09
CA CYS A 29 9.82 1.66 4.49
C CYS A 29 9.25 2.88 5.24
N ASN A 30 8.10 3.40 4.80
CA ASN A 30 7.43 4.53 5.44
C ASN A 30 5.90 4.31 5.58
N PRO A 31 5.21 5.06 6.46
CA PRO A 31 3.76 4.90 6.64
C PRO A 31 2.93 5.19 5.39
N SER A 32 3.39 6.10 4.52
CA SER A 32 2.71 6.44 3.27
C SER A 32 2.67 5.25 2.31
N ALA A 33 3.77 4.50 2.20
CA ALA A 33 3.85 3.26 1.44
C ALA A 33 2.88 2.19 1.96
N VAL A 34 2.73 2.07 3.28
CA VAL A 34 1.74 1.17 3.89
C VAL A 34 0.32 1.57 3.51
N HIS A 35 0.02 2.88 3.44
CA HIS A 35 -1.28 3.39 3.01
C HIS A 35 -1.58 3.09 1.53
N ILE A 36 -0.59 3.24 0.66
CA ILE A 36 -0.70 2.86 -0.75
C ILE A 36 -0.96 1.36 -0.87
N LEU A 37 -0.21 0.52 -0.15
CA LEU A 37 -0.41 -0.92 -0.13
C LEU A 37 -1.83 -1.31 0.32
N LYS A 38 -2.35 -0.64 1.36
CA LYS A 38 -3.74 -0.82 1.82
C LYS A 38 -4.74 -0.49 0.72
N THR A 39 -4.51 0.57 -0.06
CA THR A 39 -5.42 0.98 -1.16
C THR A 39 -5.54 -0.08 -2.26
N PHE A 40 -4.50 -0.89 -2.47
CA PHE A 40 -4.58 -2.04 -3.38
C PHE A 40 -5.22 -3.26 -2.70
N ARG A 41 -4.93 -3.51 -1.41
CA ARG A 41 -5.33 -4.74 -0.73
C ARG A 41 -6.77 -4.73 -0.16
N HIS A 42 -7.25 -3.56 0.27
CA HIS A 42 -8.52 -3.37 0.96
C HIS A 42 -9.21 -2.09 0.45
N GLU A 43 -10.52 -2.17 0.22
CA GLU A 43 -11.34 -0.95 0.11
C GLU A 43 -11.82 -0.49 1.47
N SER A 44 -12.03 0.82 1.63
CA SER A 44 -12.69 1.38 2.80
C SER A 44 -14.14 0.92 2.88
N ASP A 45 -14.58 0.46 4.05
CA ASP A 45 -15.95 -0.04 4.32
C ASP A 45 -17.10 0.91 3.93
N SER A 46 -16.81 2.20 3.72
CA SER A 46 -17.80 3.24 3.41
C SER A 46 -18.36 3.22 1.98
N MET A 47 -17.90 2.35 1.10
CA MET A 47 -18.32 2.29 -0.32
C MET A 47 -18.67 0.87 -0.78
N SER A 48 -19.20 0.03 0.12
CA SER A 48 -19.43 -1.41 -0.05
C SER A 48 -20.42 -1.85 -1.14
N TYR A 49 -21.16 -0.92 -1.76
CA TYR A 49 -22.25 -1.26 -2.69
C TYR A 49 -21.83 -1.37 -4.17
N ASP A 50 -20.67 -0.83 -4.57
CA ASP A 50 -20.19 -0.79 -5.98
C ASP A 50 -18.80 -1.44 -6.17
N SER A 51 -18.27 -2.07 -5.11
CA SER A 51 -16.84 -2.28 -4.83
C SER A 51 -16.34 -3.70 -5.10
N TYR A 52 -17.23 -4.65 -5.39
CA TYR A 52 -16.80 -6.02 -5.68
C TYR A 52 -15.85 -6.11 -6.91
N HIS A 53 -15.86 -5.08 -7.76
CA HIS A 53 -14.97 -4.93 -8.92
C HIS A 53 -13.70 -4.09 -8.65
N LEU A 54 -13.59 -3.45 -7.49
CA LEU A 54 -12.53 -2.49 -7.15
C LEU A 54 -11.58 -3.01 -6.06
N VAL A 55 -11.98 -3.99 -5.25
CA VAL A 55 -11.06 -4.77 -4.41
C VAL A 55 -10.12 -5.56 -5.32
N THR A 56 -8.88 -5.10 -5.45
CA THR A 56 -8.03 -5.52 -6.57
C THR A 56 -6.59 -5.83 -6.18
N LEU A 57 -6.26 -7.12 -6.40
CA LEU A 57 -4.94 -7.74 -6.34
C LEU A 57 -4.43 -8.11 -4.94
N ASN A 58 -4.07 -9.38 -4.80
CA ASN A 58 -3.19 -9.88 -3.74
C ASN A 58 -1.74 -9.42 -4.01
N ILE A 59 -1.52 -8.10 -4.00
CA ILE A 59 -0.20 -7.51 -4.22
C ILE A 59 0.75 -7.91 -3.09
N LYS A 60 1.94 -8.36 -3.46
CA LYS A 60 2.99 -8.76 -2.52
C LYS A 60 4.01 -7.64 -2.38
N TRP A 61 4.22 -7.15 -1.16
CA TRP A 61 5.26 -6.16 -0.88
C TRP A 61 6.64 -6.82 -0.91
N ILE A 62 7.52 -6.34 -1.79
CA ILE A 62 8.90 -6.83 -1.96
C ILE A 62 9.97 -5.75 -1.68
N GLY A 63 9.55 -4.57 -1.22
CA GLY A 63 10.44 -3.49 -0.82
C GLY A 63 10.95 -3.66 0.61
N LEU A 64 11.65 -2.63 1.09
CA LEU A 64 12.24 -2.63 2.43
C LEU A 64 11.14 -2.66 3.48
N ARG A 65 11.10 -3.72 4.29
CA ARG A 65 10.25 -3.79 5.48
C ARG A 65 11.02 -3.29 6.70
N PRO A 66 10.33 -2.84 7.76
CA PRO A 66 10.98 -2.44 9.00
C PRO A 66 11.93 -3.51 9.56
N LEU A 67 11.53 -4.78 9.45
CA LEU A 67 12.35 -5.94 9.86
C LEU A 67 13.62 -6.11 9.00
N ASP A 68 13.59 -5.71 7.73
CA ASP A 68 14.75 -5.80 6.85
C ASP A 68 15.79 -4.72 7.23
N LEU A 69 15.35 -3.55 7.72
CA LEU A 69 16.27 -2.51 8.20
C LEU A 69 17.12 -3.01 9.37
N GLU A 70 16.49 -3.69 10.34
CA GLU A 70 17.19 -4.31 11.48
C GLU A 70 18.13 -5.43 11.00
N LYS A 71 17.64 -6.31 10.12
CA LYS A 71 18.42 -7.44 9.60
C LYS A 71 19.68 -7.02 8.86
N TYR A 72 19.62 -5.95 8.06
CA TYR A 72 20.73 -5.50 7.23
C TYR A 72 21.52 -4.35 7.87
N GLY A 73 21.20 -3.94 9.10
CA GLY A 73 21.89 -2.84 9.78
C GLY A 73 21.76 -1.50 9.05
N ILE A 74 20.65 -1.29 8.34
CA ILE A 74 20.41 -0.05 7.59
C ILE A 74 19.96 1.00 8.59
N GLU A 75 20.70 2.10 8.68
CA GLU A 75 20.32 3.23 9.52
C GLU A 75 18.96 3.78 9.07
N SER A 76 17.95 3.63 9.91
CA SER A 76 16.64 4.23 9.67
C SER A 76 16.73 5.72 9.97
N GLN A 77 16.40 6.57 8.99
CA GLN A 77 16.17 7.98 9.27
C GLN A 77 14.97 8.10 10.22
N SER A 78 15.12 8.85 11.32
CA SER A 78 13.99 9.05 12.23
C SER A 78 12.89 9.83 11.51
N MET A 79 11.66 9.39 11.70
CA MET A 79 10.50 10.11 11.16
C MET A 79 10.50 11.53 11.70
N THR A 80 10.31 12.49 10.81
CA THR A 80 10.17 13.89 11.19
C THR A 80 8.91 14.08 12.04
N ALA A 81 8.89 15.11 12.90
CA ALA A 81 7.73 15.42 13.73
C ALA A 81 6.43 15.67 12.93
N LYS A 82 6.53 15.98 11.63
CA LYS A 82 5.39 16.12 10.72
C LYS A 82 4.82 14.77 10.33
N GLU A 83 5.66 13.81 9.97
CA GLU A 83 5.26 12.45 9.61
C GLU A 83 4.65 11.71 10.82
N VAL A 84 5.20 11.92 12.02
CA VAL A 84 4.62 11.37 13.26
C VAL A 84 3.24 11.97 13.57
N LYS A 85 3.03 13.26 13.27
CA LYS A 85 1.72 13.92 13.45
C LYS A 85 0.69 13.44 12.42
N GLU A 86 1.09 13.23 11.17
CA GLU A 86 0.22 12.69 10.12
C GLU A 86 -0.16 11.24 10.38
N ASP A 87 0.76 10.42 10.88
CA ASP A 87 0.49 9.04 11.31
C ASP A 87 -0.52 9.01 12.47
N LYS A 88 -0.37 9.89 13.47
CA LYS A 88 -1.32 10.01 14.59
C LYS A 88 -2.69 10.57 14.22
N LYS A 89 -2.78 11.42 13.18
CA LYS A 89 -4.05 11.98 12.70
C LYS A 89 -4.87 10.95 11.91
N LYS A 90 -4.19 9.99 11.28
CA LYS A 90 -4.80 8.87 10.57
C LYS A 90 -5.07 7.76 11.60
N ASN A 91 -6.10 7.98 12.41
CA ASN A 91 -6.59 7.06 13.45
C ASN A 91 -6.47 5.60 12.98
N TRP A 92 -5.65 4.82 13.69
CA TRP A 92 -5.59 3.37 13.56
C TRP A 92 -6.81 2.78 14.25
N VAL A 93 -7.95 2.75 13.55
CA VAL A 93 -9.13 1.95 13.90
C VAL A 93 -9.51 1.14 12.67
#